data_AF-A0A960QL21-F1
#
_entry.id   AF-A0A960QL21-F1
#
_cell.length_a   1.000
_cell.length_b   1.000
_cell.length_c   1.000
_cell.angle_alpha   90.00
_cell.angle_beta   90.00
_cell.angle_gamma   90.00
#
_symmetry.space_group_name_H-M   'P 1'
#
loop_
_entity.id
_entity.type
_entity.pdbx_description
1 polymer ?
#
loop_
_entity_poly.entity_id
_entity_poly.type
_entity_poly.pdbx_seq_one_letter_code
_entity_poly.pdbx_strand_id
1 'polypeptide(L)' 'YRPQTSISKLVQYLKGTSSRILLQEFAHLRKQFWGRHFWGRGYMAVSSGNITDEIIQHYIDVQEGEPVDYNQFQIDGGL' A
#
# COMPACT_ATOMS: atom_id res chain seq x y z
N TYR A 1 21.59 -14.51 -10.56
CA TYR A 1 20.52 -13.73 -11.22
C TYR A 1 20.22 -12.52 -10.34
N ARG A 2 20.33 -11.28 -10.84
CA ARG A 2 20.04 -10.07 -10.04
C ARG A 2 18.58 -9.67 -10.23
N PRO A 3 17.81 -9.35 -9.18
CA PRO A 3 16.46 -8.83 -9.33
C PRO A 3 16.51 -7.51 -10.09
N GLN A 4 15.85 -7.45 -11.25
CA GLN A 4 15.79 -6.23 -12.07
C GLN A 4 14.64 -5.30 -11.64
N THR A 5 13.69 -5.83 -10.86
CA THR A 5 12.51 -5.08 -10.41
C THR A 5 12.76 -4.48 -9.04
N SER A 6 12.55 -3.17 -8.91
CA SER A 6 12.55 -2.54 -7.60
C SER A 6 11.33 -2.99 -6.79
N ILE A 7 11.54 -3.26 -5.50
CA ILE A 7 10.46 -3.66 -4.59
C ILE A 7 9.35 -2.60 -4.55
N SER A 8 9.71 -1.31 -4.58
CA SER A 8 8.75 -0.20 -4.62
C SER A 8 7.81 -0.28 -5.83
N LYS A 9 8.35 -0.57 -7.02
CA LYS A 9 7.56 -0.69 -8.25
C LYS A 9 6.63 -1.91 -8.21
N LEU A 10 7.13 -3.03 -7.68
CA LEU A 10 6.31 -4.22 -7.49
C LEU A 10 5.13 -3.94 -6.53
N VAL A 11 5.41 -3.34 -5.37
CA VAL A 11 4.37 -3.04 -4.38
C VAL A 11 3.37 -2.00 -4.89
N GLN A 12 3.83 -0.98 -5.61
CA GLN A 12 2.93 -0.02 -6.28
C GLN A 12 1.95 -0.75 -7.21
N TYR A 13 2.46 -1.66 -8.06
CA TYR A 13 1.62 -2.43 -8.97
C TYR A 13 0.63 -3.33 -8.24
N LEU A 14 1.08 -4.05 -7.20
CA LEU A 14 0.23 -4.95 -6.40
C LEU A 14 -0.89 -4.20 -5.70
N LYS A 15 -0.57 -3.11 -4.99
CA LYS A 15 -1.55 -2.29 -4.27
C LYS A 15 -2.54 -1.61 -5.22
N GLY A 16 -2.04 -1.05 -6.32
CA GLY A 16 -2.88 -0.39 -7.33
C GLY A 16 -3.83 -1.35 -8.04
N THR A 17 -3.32 -2.50 -8.49
CA THR A 17 -4.10 -3.50 -9.23
C THR A 17 -5.15 -4.16 -8.33
N SER A 18 -4.77 -4.59 -7.13
CA SER A 18 -5.71 -5.20 -6.17
C SER A 18 -6.81 -4.23 -5.75
N SER A 19 -6.47 -2.98 -5.45
CA SER A 19 -7.46 -1.94 -5.13
C SER A 19 -8.45 -1.74 -6.29
N ARG A 20 -7.95 -1.67 -7.53
CA ARG A 20 -8.81 -1.53 -8.71
C ARG A 20 -9.78 -2.70 -8.86
N ILE A 21 -9.28 -3.93 -8.76
CA ILE A 21 -10.10 -5.14 -8.92
C ILE A 21 -11.17 -5.20 -7.82
N LEU A 22 -10.78 -5.04 -6.56
CA LEU A 22 -11.70 -5.10 -5.42
C LEU A 22 -12.78 -4.01 -5.48
N LEU A 23 -12.41 -2.78 -5.86
CA LEU A 23 -13.39 -1.70 -6.02
C LEU A 23 -14.32 -1.89 -7.23
N GLN A 24 -13.90 -2.63 -8.26
CA GLN A 24 -14.75 -2.98 -9.40
C GLN A 24 -15.73 -4.10 -9.06
N GLU A 25 -15.27 -5.12 -8.33
CA GLU A 25 -16.07 -6.30 -7.98
C GLU A 25 -17.07 -6.00 -6.85
N PHE A 26 -16.67 -5.20 -5.87
CA PHE A 26 -17.46 -4.96 -4.66
C PHE A 26 -17.93 -3.50 -4.58
N ALA A 27 -19.10 -3.21 -5.14
CA ALA A 27 -19.65 -1.86 -5.20
C ALA A 27 -19.83 -1.19 -3.81
N HIS A 28 -20.03 -1.97 -2.75
CA HIS A 28 -20.13 -1.44 -1.38
C HIS A 28 -18.79 -0.86 -0.88
N LEU A 29 -17.65 -1.42 -1.29
CA LEU A 29 -16.31 -0.92 -0.93
C LEU A 29 -16.03 0.46 -1.54
N ARG A 30 -16.62 0.78 -2.70
CA ARG A 30 -16.47 2.10 -3.34
C ARG A 30 -16.99 3.25 -2.48
N LYS A 31 -18.02 3.00 -1.67
CA LYS A 31 -18.58 4.00 -0.74
C LYS A 31 -17.70 4.17 0.49
N GLN A 32 -17.12 3.08 0.99
CA GLN A 32 -16.26 3.07 2.17
C GLN A 32 -14.88 3.68 1.88
N PHE A 33 -14.25 3.31 0.76
CA PHE A 33 -12.93 3.76 0.34
C PHE A 33 -13.01 4.82 -0.77
N TRP A 34 -13.88 5.80 -0.58
CA TRP A 34 -13.99 6.94 -1.49
C TRP A 34 -12.63 7.66 -1.59
N GLY A 35 -12.29 8.21 -2.76
CA GLY A 35 -10.95 8.75 -3.02
C GLY A 35 -9.87 7.71 -3.33
N ARG A 36 -10.22 6.42 -3.47
CA ARG A 36 -9.32 5.30 -3.85
C ARG A 36 -8.21 5.01 -2.83
N HIS A 37 -8.38 5.41 -1.58
CA HIS A 37 -7.48 5.07 -0.47
C HIS A 37 -7.82 3.70 0.11
N PHE A 38 -7.62 2.65 -0.68
CA PHE A 38 -7.94 1.27 -0.25
C PHE A 38 -6.87 0.69 0.67
N TRP A 39 -5.60 0.96 0.38
CA TRP A 39 -4.46 0.52 1.16
C TRP A 39 -3.82 1.69 1.90
N GLY A 40 -3.18 1.43 3.04
CA GLY A 40 -2.30 2.40 3.70
C GLY A 40 -1.21 2.90 2.76
N ARG A 41 -0.63 4.08 3.00
CA ARG A 41 0.34 4.70 2.07
C ARG A 41 1.63 3.91 1.97
N GLY A 42 2.20 3.56 3.12
CA GLY A 42 3.48 2.88 3.16
C GLY A 42 3.40 1.39 2.83
N TYR A 43 4.56 0.76 2.84
CA TYR A 43 4.71 -0.68 2.78
C TYR A 43 5.95 -1.08 3.58
N MET A 44 5.98 -2.33 4.03
CA MET A 44 7.16 -2.96 4.61
C MET A 44 7.57 -4.11 3.69
N ALA A 45 8.88 -4.28 3.49
CA ALA A 45 9.45 -5.42 2.77
C ALA A 45 10.64 -5.98 3.57
N VAL A 46 10.52 -7.22 4.02
CA VAL A 46 11.54 -7.93 4.80
C VAL A 46 11.78 -9.29 4.16
N SER A 47 13.03 -9.76 4.16
CA SER A 47 13.35 -11.10 3.68
C SER A 47 12.79 -12.17 4.61
N SER A 48 12.31 -13.28 4.04
CA SER A 48 11.92 -14.46 4.81
C SER A 48 13.10 -14.94 5.68
N GLY A 49 12.88 -15.06 6.99
CA GLY A 49 13.90 -15.44 7.98
C GLY A 49 14.24 -14.38 9.02
N ASN A 50 13.83 -13.11 8.83
CA ASN A 50 14.04 -12.02 9.79
C ASN A 50 12.73 -11.31 10.17
N ILE A 51 11.61 -12.03 10.10
CA ILE A 51 10.28 -11.49 10.42
C ILE A 51 9.78 -12.09 11.73
N THR A 52 9.38 -11.22 12.65
CA THR A 52 8.73 -11.59 13.91
C THR A 52 7.45 -10.77 14.07
N ASP A 53 6.53 -11.22 14.91
CA ASP A 53 5.27 -10.54 15.15
C ASP A 53 5.48 -9.13 15.70
N GLU A 54 6.53 -8.94 16.51
CA GLU A 54 6.90 -7.63 17.07
C GLU A 54 7.32 -6.63 15.99
N ILE A 55 8.02 -7.08 14.94
CA ILE A 55 8.44 -6.21 13.83
C ILE A 55 7.21 -5.77 13.02
N ILE A 56 6.26 -6.68 12.80
CA ILE A 56 5.01 -6.39 12.10
C ILE A 56 4.18 -5.39 12.92
N GLN A 57 4.01 -5.65 14.22
CA GLN A 57 3.23 -4.79 15.11
C GLN A 57 3.84 -3.40 15.21
N HIS A 58 5.16 -3.31 15.40
CA HIS A 58 5.86 -2.04 15.46
C HIS A 58 5.63 -1.18 14.21
N TYR A 59 5.64 -1.79 13.02
CA TYR A 59 5.35 -1.07 11.78
C TYR A 59 3.91 -0.56 11.71
N ILE A 60 2.95 -1.37 12.17
CA ILE A 60 1.54 -0.94 12.22
C ILE A 60 1.39 0.25 13.17
N ASP A 61 1.94 0.15 14.38
CA ASP A 61 1.85 1.21 15.40
C ASP A 61 2.46 2.53 14.92
N VAL A 62 3.62 2.45 14.25
CA VAL A 62 4.28 3.62 13.65
C VAL A 62 3.40 4.24 12.56
N GLN A 63 2.74 3.43 11.73
CA GLN A 63 1.87 3.97 10.67
C GLN A 63 0.58 4.60 11.18
N GLU A 64 0.01 4.07 12.27
CA GLU A 64 -1.20 4.65 12.86
C GLU A 64 -0.94 6.02 13.52
N GLY A 65 0.29 6.26 13.99
CA GLY A 65 0.70 7.53 14.60
C GLY A 65 1.05 8.64 13.61
N GLU A 66 1.24 8.34 12.32
CA GLU A 66 1.62 9.32 11.30
C GLU A 66 0.39 10.13 10.81
N PRO A 67 0.42 11.48 10.84
CA PRO A 67 -0.68 12.28 10.37
C PRO A 67 -0.93 12.07 8.88
N VAL A 68 -2.19 11.78 8.52
CA VAL A 68 -2.62 11.55 7.14
C VAL A 68 -2.68 12.89 6.40
N ASP A 69 -1.58 13.33 5.78
CA ASP A 69 -1.58 14.54 4.93
C ASP A 69 -2.12 14.22 3.53
N TYR A 70 -3.39 14.52 3.27
CA TYR A 70 -4.04 14.23 1.98
C TYR A 70 -3.41 14.97 0.78
N ASN A 71 -2.61 16.01 1.00
CA ASN A 71 -1.95 16.78 -0.08
C ASN A 71 -0.64 16.16 -0.56
N GLN A 72 -0.08 15.21 0.21
CA GLN A 72 1.17 14.54 -0.14
C GLN A 72 1.01 13.48 -1.24
N PHE A 73 -0.22 13.07 -1.54
CA PHE A 73 -0.50 12.07 -2.57
C PHE A 73 -0.67 12.73 -3.94
N GLN A 74 0.44 13.18 -4.52
CA GLN A 74 0.46 13.55 -5.94
C GLN A 74 0.49 12.25 -6.76
N ILE A 75 -0.64 11.93 -7.39
CA ILE A 75 -0.61 10.97 -8.50
C ILE A 75 0.02 11.73 -9.66
N ASP A 76 1.28 11.44 -9.98
CA ASP A 76 1.85 11.87 -11.24
C ASP A 76 0.87 11.43 -12.34
N GLY A 77 0.23 12.41 -12.99
CA GLY A 77 -0.71 12.20 -14.09
C GLY A 77 0.03 11.66 -15.30
N GLY A 78 0.46 10.40 -15.22
CA GLY A 78 1.03 9.64 -16.32
C GLY A 78 -0.08 8.89 -17.05
N LEU A 79 -0.24 9.23 -18.32
CA LEU A 79 -0.82 8.37 -19.36
C LEU A 79 -0.26 6.94 -19.26
#